data_AF-A0A7K9IDL7-F1
#
_entry.id   AF-A0A7K9IDL7-F1
#
_cell.length_a   1.000
_cell.length_b   1.000
_cell.length_c   1.000
_cell.angle_alpha   90.00
_cell.angle_beta   90.00
_cell.angle_gamma   90.00
#
_symmetry.space_group_name_H-M   'P 1'
#
loop_
_entity.id
_entity.type
_entity.pdbx_description
1 polymer ?
#
loop_
_entity_poly.entity_id
_entity_poly.type
_entity_poly.pdbx_seq_one_letter_code
_entity_poly.pdbx_strand_id
1 'polypeptide(L)'
;SEELVLTPAQLIRSLEQAWLNEKFAPELLESKAEIIECVVEQLDHMEANLKRAKRGDLKVSVHRMEMERIRYVLSSYLRCRLVKIEKFFPHVLEKEKSRAEGEPSILSPEEFAFAKE
;
A
#
# COMPACT_ATOMS: atom_id res chain seq x y z
N SER A 1 0.03 8.12 -20.27
CA SER A 1 -0.62 7.08 -19.48
C SER A 1 -2.07 7.47 -19.31
N GLU A 2 -3.02 6.58 -19.61
CA GLU A 2 -4.42 6.81 -19.25
C GLU A 2 -4.51 6.84 -17.73
N GLU A 3 -5.04 7.93 -17.20
CA GLU A 3 -5.30 8.08 -15.76
C GLU A 3 -6.40 7.07 -15.39
N LEU A 4 -6.00 5.97 -14.75
CA LEU A 4 -6.92 4.90 -14.36
C LEU A 4 -7.81 5.40 -13.22
N VAL A 5 -8.99 5.92 -13.58
CA VAL A 5 -10.00 6.32 -12.59
C VAL A 5 -10.61 5.06 -11.98
N LEU A 6 -10.19 4.73 -10.76
CA LEU A 6 -10.74 3.64 -9.98
C LEU A 6 -11.81 4.13 -9.02
N THR A 7 -12.89 3.36 -8.87
CA THR A 7 -13.81 3.55 -7.74
C THR A 7 -13.14 3.13 -6.43
N PRO A 8 -13.56 3.64 -5.26
CA PRO A 8 -12.99 3.24 -3.97
C PRO A 8 -13.03 1.72 -3.74
N ALA A 9 -14.10 1.04 -4.17
CA ALA A 9 -14.22 -0.41 -4.06
C ALA A 9 -13.19 -1.15 -4.95
N GLN A 10 -12.92 -0.65 -6.15
CA GLN A 10 -11.87 -1.21 -7.01
C GLN A 10 -10.48 -0.97 -6.43
N LEU A 11 -10.24 0.20 -5.85
CA LEU A 11 -8.98 0.52 -5.18
C LEU A 11 -8.69 -0.45 -4.02
N ILE A 12 -9.68 -0.74 -3.17
CA ILE A 12 -9.51 -1.71 -2.08
C ILE A 12 -9.23 -3.11 -2.61
N ARG A 13 -9.90 -3.55 -3.69
CA ARG A 13 -9.60 -4.85 -4.32
C ARG A 13 -8.18 -4.90 -4.87
N SER A 14 -7.69 -3.82 -5.47
CA SER A 14 -6.32 -3.72 -5.96
C SER A 14 -5.30 -3.82 -4.81
N LEU A 15 -5.59 -3.18 -3.67
CA LEU A 15 -4.78 -3.31 -2.45
C LEU A 15 -4.78 -4.76 -1.93
N GLU A 16 -5.94 -5.40 -1.83
CA GLU A 16 -6.06 -6.79 -1.38
C GLU A 16 -5.28 -7.75 -2.31
N GLN A 17 -5.37 -7.54 -3.62
CA GLN A 17 -4.62 -8.31 -4.61
C GLN A 17 -3.11 -8.12 -4.45
N ALA A 18 -2.64 -6.88 -4.32
CA ALA A 18 -1.24 -6.58 -4.09
C ALA A 18 -0.74 -7.21 -2.78
N TRP A 19 -1.55 -7.13 -1.71
CA TRP A 19 -1.26 -7.73 -0.42
C TRP A 19 -1.11 -9.26 -0.49
N LEU A 20 -2.06 -9.95 -1.11
CA LEU A 20 -2.00 -11.41 -1.25
C LEU A 20 -0.82 -11.83 -2.13
N ASN A 21 -0.61 -11.16 -3.26
CA ASN A 21 0.52 -11.44 -4.14
C ASN A 21 1.85 -11.30 -3.40
N GLU A 22 2.04 -10.20 -2.67
CA GLU A 22 3.25 -9.97 -1.89
C GLU A 22 3.41 -11.05 -0.80
N LYS A 23 2.35 -11.40 -0.09
CA LYS A 23 2.40 -12.40 0.99
C LYS A 23 2.83 -13.79 0.51
N PHE A 24 2.47 -14.17 -0.70
CA PHE A 24 2.74 -15.50 -1.25
C PHE A 24 3.91 -15.55 -2.22
N ALA A 25 4.44 -14.41 -2.67
CA ALA A 25 5.65 -14.37 -3.49
C ALA A 25 6.91 -14.59 -2.64
N PRO A 26 7.86 -15.43 -3.09
CA PRO A 26 9.13 -15.63 -2.38
C PRO A 26 10.08 -14.42 -2.49
N GLU A 27 9.97 -13.67 -3.58
CA GLU A 27 10.74 -12.46 -3.87
C GLU A 27 9.92 -11.19 -3.64
N LEU A 28 10.59 -10.04 -3.53
CA LEU A 28 9.94 -8.73 -3.44
C LEU A 28 9.34 -8.35 -4.78
N LEU A 29 8.05 -8.03 -4.79
CA LEU A 29 7.34 -7.61 -6.01
C LEU A 29 7.51 -6.10 -6.25
N GLU A 30 7.05 -5.63 -7.42
CA GLU A 30 6.98 -4.21 -7.72
C GLU A 30 6.21 -3.43 -6.65
N SER A 31 6.72 -2.24 -6.30
CA SER A 31 6.00 -1.34 -5.42
C SER A 31 4.73 -0.87 -6.10
N LYS A 32 3.59 -0.98 -5.40
CA LYS A 32 2.30 -0.47 -5.86
C LYS A 32 2.01 0.90 -5.24
N ALA A 33 2.99 1.82 -5.35
CA ALA A 33 3.01 3.12 -4.68
C ALA A 33 1.74 3.94 -4.94
N GLU A 34 1.26 4.01 -6.19
CA GLU A 34 0.03 4.74 -6.55
C GLU A 34 -1.20 4.20 -5.80
N ILE A 35 -1.33 2.87 -5.70
CA ILE A 35 -2.43 2.23 -4.97
C ILE A 35 -2.34 2.57 -3.48
N ILE A 36 -1.13 2.55 -2.90
CA ILE A 36 -0.90 2.88 -1.49
C ILE A 36 -1.29 4.32 -1.21
N GLU A 37 -0.80 5.26 -2.02
CA GLU A 37 -1.06 6.70 -1.89
C GLU A 37 -2.56 6.98 -1.95
N CYS A 38 -3.25 6.47 -2.99
CA CYS A 38 -4.69 6.62 -3.09
C CYS A 38 -5.45 6.02 -1.89
N VAL A 39 -5.03 4.85 -1.36
CA VAL A 39 -5.68 4.25 -0.19
C VAL A 39 -5.51 5.13 1.05
N VAL A 40 -4.32 5.69 1.26
CA VAL A 40 -4.03 6.61 2.38
C VAL A 40 -4.91 7.85 2.28
N GLU A 41 -4.98 8.47 1.10
CA GLU A 41 -5.84 9.63 0.87
C GLU A 41 -7.33 9.31 1.13
N GLN A 42 -7.82 8.17 0.64
CA GLN A 42 -9.21 7.76 0.88
C GLN A 42 -9.49 7.53 2.37
N LEU A 43 -8.55 6.93 3.11
CA LEU A 43 -8.67 6.77 4.56
C LEU A 43 -8.72 8.11 5.30
N ASP A 44 -7.88 9.07 4.91
CA ASP A 44 -7.87 10.41 5.51
C ASP A 44 -9.17 11.17 5.22
N HIS A 45 -9.68 11.07 4.00
CA HIS A 45 -10.97 11.63 3.60
C HIS A 45 -12.12 11.01 4.42
N MET A 46 -12.12 9.68 4.59
CA MET A 46 -13.11 9.00 5.42
C MET A 46 -13.01 9.43 6.89
N GLU A 47 -11.81 9.55 7.46
CA GLU A 47 -11.64 10.00 8.86
C GLU A 47 -12.15 11.42 9.05
N ALA A 48 -11.83 12.33 8.11
CA ALA A 48 -12.32 13.71 8.14
C ALA A 48 -13.85 13.80 8.05
N ASN A 49 -14.48 12.95 7.23
CA ASN A 49 -15.93 12.85 7.13
C ASN A 49 -16.56 12.34 8.43
N LEU A 50 -15.99 11.30 9.05
CA LEU A 50 -16.51 10.73 10.30
C LEU A 50 -16.34 11.68 11.49
N LYS A 51 -15.31 12.53 11.51
CA LYS A 51 -15.15 13.58 12.53
C LYS A 51 -16.31 14.60 12.51
N ARG A 52 -16.91 14.84 11.34
CA ARG A 52 -18.06 15.74 11.17
C ARG A 52 -19.42 15.05 11.35
N ALA A 53 -19.45 13.73 11.45
CA ALA A 53 -20.69 12.97 11.56
C ALA A 53 -21.32 13.08 12.95
N LYS A 54 -22.66 12.94 13.01
CA LYS A 54 -23.42 13.00 14.26
C LYS A 54 -23.04 11.83 15.18
N ARG A 55 -22.72 12.14 16.44
CA ARG A 55 -22.40 11.13 17.46
C ARG A 55 -23.61 10.22 17.72
N GLY A 56 -23.34 8.92 17.89
CA GLY A 56 -24.36 7.91 18.22
C GLY A 56 -25.03 7.25 17.01
N ASP A 57 -24.67 7.62 15.78
CA ASP A 57 -25.14 6.91 14.58
C ASP A 57 -24.35 5.61 14.36
N LEU A 58 -25.05 4.49 14.29
CA LEU A 58 -24.48 3.16 14.01
C LEU A 58 -23.66 3.14 12.71
N LYS A 59 -24.06 3.95 11.71
CA LYS A 59 -23.31 4.06 10.45
C LYS A 59 -21.88 4.53 10.66
N VAL A 60 -21.64 5.42 11.64
CA VAL A 60 -20.29 5.88 11.98
C VAL A 60 -19.45 4.72 12.50
N SER A 61 -20.01 3.87 13.35
CA SER A 61 -19.32 2.67 13.85
C SER A 61 -18.99 1.70 12.73
N VAL A 62 -19.91 1.46 11.79
CA VAL A 62 -19.67 0.59 10.63
C VAL A 62 -18.55 1.15 9.75
N HIS A 63 -18.55 2.44 9.45
CA HIS A 63 -17.46 3.06 8.67
C HIS A 63 -16.11 2.98 9.39
N ARG A 64 -16.06 3.20 10.72
CA ARG A 64 -14.83 3.02 11.50
C ARG A 64 -14.31 1.58 11.41
N MET A 65 -15.19 0.59 11.57
CA MET A 65 -14.81 -0.82 11.45
C MET A 65 -14.19 -1.11 10.08
N GLU A 66 -14.78 -0.60 8.99
CA GLU A 66 -14.23 -0.81 7.65
C GLU A 66 -12.88 -0.12 7.45
N MET A 67 -12.70 1.09 7.98
CA MET A 67 -11.41 1.78 7.95
C MET A 67 -10.32 0.99 8.68
N GLU A 68 -10.63 0.37 9.83
CA GLU A 68 -9.68 -0.50 10.53
C GLU A 68 -9.29 -1.72 9.68
N ARG A 69 -10.25 -2.32 8.96
CA ARG A 69 -9.97 -3.45 8.06
C ARG A 69 -9.03 -3.04 6.92
N ILE A 70 -9.28 -1.89 6.29
CA ILE A 70 -8.42 -1.36 5.22
C ILE A 70 -7.03 -1.02 5.77
N ARG A 71 -6.93 -0.34 6.92
CA ARG A 71 -5.65 -0.04 7.57
C ARG A 71 -4.88 -1.31 7.91
N TYR A 72 -5.55 -2.35 8.37
CA TYR A 72 -4.92 -3.64 8.63
C TYR A 72 -4.28 -4.23 7.36
N VAL A 73 -5.02 -4.28 6.25
CA VAL A 73 -4.51 -4.81 4.97
C VAL A 73 -3.32 -3.99 4.48
N LEU A 74 -3.45 -2.67 4.44
CA LEU A 74 -2.37 -1.75 4.06
C LEU A 74 -1.12 -1.97 4.92
N SER A 75 -1.30 -1.97 6.24
CA SER A 75 -0.19 -2.18 7.18
C SER A 75 0.45 -3.55 7.01
N SER A 76 -0.35 -4.59 6.74
CA SER A 76 0.18 -5.94 6.53
C SER A 76 0.94 -6.07 5.22
N TYR A 77 0.52 -5.38 4.15
CA TYR A 77 1.24 -5.32 2.89
C TYR A 77 2.62 -4.66 3.07
N LEU A 78 2.66 -3.46 3.66
CA LEU A 78 3.90 -2.73 3.91
C LEU A 78 4.87 -3.53 4.80
N ARG A 79 4.38 -4.17 5.88
CA ARG A 79 5.22 -5.03 6.72
C ARG A 79 5.78 -6.24 5.96
N CYS A 80 4.98 -6.85 5.08
CA CYS A 80 5.46 -7.98 4.28
C CYS A 80 6.61 -7.56 3.37
N ARG A 81 6.51 -6.38 2.75
CA ARG A 81 7.58 -5.79 1.93
C ARG A 81 8.82 -5.47 2.74
N LEU A 82 8.69 -4.77 3.87
CA LEU A 82 9.81 -4.45 4.75
C LEU A 82 10.58 -5.70 5.19
N VAL A 83 9.88 -6.76 5.62
CA VAL A 83 10.52 -8.03 6.00
C VAL A 83 11.32 -8.64 4.84
N LYS A 84 10.82 -8.55 3.60
CA LYS A 84 11.54 -9.03 2.42
C LYS A 84 12.74 -8.15 2.08
N ILE A 85 12.59 -6.83 2.19
CA ILE A 85 13.68 -5.87 1.97
C ILE A 85 14.79 -6.13 2.97
N GLU A 86 14.48 -6.19 4.28
CA GLU A 86 15.46 -6.49 5.34
C GLU A 86 16.17 -7.82 5.11
N LYS A 87 15.43 -8.86 4.71
CA LYS A 87 15.98 -10.20 4.50
C LYS A 87 16.90 -10.29 3.28
N PHE A 88 16.65 -9.50 2.25
CA PHE A 88 17.31 -9.62 0.95
C PHE A 88 17.99 -8.31 0.49
N PHE A 89 18.28 -7.38 1.40
CA PHE A 89 18.70 -6.01 1.07
C PHE A 89 19.89 -5.92 0.08
N PRO A 90 20.95 -6.75 0.12
CA PRO A 90 22.06 -6.62 -0.83
C PRO A 90 21.60 -6.95 -2.25
N HIS A 91 20.76 -8.00 -2.39
CA HIS A 91 20.22 -8.42 -3.68
C HIS A 91 19.22 -7.39 -4.23
N VAL A 92 18.37 -6.84 -3.36
CA VAL A 92 17.39 -5.81 -3.74
C VAL A 92 18.09 -4.55 -4.25
N LEU A 93 19.12 -4.05 -3.54
CA LEU A 93 19.88 -2.87 -3.97
C LEU A 93 20.65 -3.09 -5.27
N GLU A 94 21.27 -4.26 -5.45
CA GLU A 94 21.96 -4.60 -6.70
C GLU A 94 20.98 -4.68 -7.87
N LYS A 95 19.82 -5.31 -7.68
CA LYS A 95 18.76 -5.38 -8.70
C LYS A 95 18.27 -3.98 -9.10
N GLU A 96 18.04 -3.11 -8.12
CA GLU A 96 17.62 -1.72 -8.34
C GLU A 96 18.70 -0.91 -9.08
N LYS A 97 19.98 -1.13 -8.78
CA LYS A 97 21.11 -0.49 -9.45
C LYS A 97 21.28 -0.98 -10.90
N SER A 98 21.01 -2.26 -11.16
CA SER A 98 21.08 -2.87 -12.49
C SER A 98 19.82 -2.68 -13.34
N ARG A 99 18.78 -2.05 -12.80
CA ARG A 99 17.49 -1.83 -13.47
C ARG A 99 17.69 -1.07 -14.78
N ALA A 100 17.04 -1.52 -15.85
CA ALA A 100 17.09 -0.83 -17.13
C ALA A 100 16.32 0.51 -17.09
N GLU A 101 16.73 1.46 -17.93
CA GLU A 101 16.04 2.74 -18.05
C GLU A 101 14.62 2.52 -18.59
N GLY A 102 13.61 2.98 -17.84
CA GLY A 102 12.19 2.80 -18.17
C GLY A 102 11.50 1.61 -17.51
N GLU A 103 12.23 0.71 -16.83
CA GLU A 103 11.60 -0.32 -15.99
C GLU A 103 11.07 0.28 -14.67
N PRO A 104 9.91 -0.17 -14.18
CA PRO A 104 9.38 0.30 -12.90
C PRO A 104 10.28 -0.10 -11.74
N SER A 105 10.42 0.80 -10.76
CA SER A 105 11.11 0.50 -9.51
C SER A 105 10.41 -0.61 -8.74
N ILE A 106 11.19 -1.52 -8.16
CA ILE A 106 10.63 -2.50 -7.20
C ILE A 106 10.47 -1.91 -5.80
N LEU A 107 11.10 -0.75 -5.52
CA LEU A 107 11.05 -0.03 -4.24
C LEU A 107 10.36 1.32 -4.39
N SER A 108 9.57 1.71 -3.40
CA SER A 108 9.22 3.12 -3.23
C SER A 108 10.46 3.95 -2.81
N PRO A 109 10.44 5.28 -2.96
CA PRO A 109 11.54 6.14 -2.49
C PRO A 109 11.86 5.94 -1.01
N GLU A 110 10.85 5.75 -0.16
CA GLU A 110 10.99 5.53 1.28
C GLU A 110 11.58 4.14 1.57
N GLU A 111 11.15 3.11 0.82
CA GLU A 111 11.72 1.77 0.92
C GLU A 111 13.18 1.73 0.47
N PHE A 112 13.54 2.52 -0.55
CA PHE A 112 14.92 2.65 -1.02
C PHE A 112 15.80 3.40 -0.02
N ALA A 113 15.26 4.42 0.66
CA ALA A 113 15.94 5.08 1.76
C ALA A 113 16.19 4.09 2.91
N PHE A 114 15.15 3.35 3.32
CA PHE A 114 15.25 2.31 4.36
C PHE A 114 16.26 1.22 4.02
N ALA A 115 16.32 0.75 2.77
CA ALA A 115 17.25 -0.29 2.35
C ALA A 115 18.73 0.14 2.39
N LYS A 116 19.02 1.45 2.47
CA LYS A 116 20.38 2.01 2.51
C LYS A 116 20.90 2.29 3.92
N GLU A 117 20.03 2.26 4.92
CA GLU A 117 20.39 2.41 6.34
C GLU A 117 21.01 1.12 6.90
#